data_AF-A0AAU9M1Q5-F1
#
_entry.id   AF-A0AAU9M1Q5-F1
#
_cell.length_a   1.000
_cell.length_b   1.000
_cell.length_c   1.000
_cell.angle_alpha   90.00
_cell.angle_beta   90.00
_cell.angle_gamma   90.00
#
_symmetry.space_group_name_H-M   'P 1'
#
loop_
_entity.id
_entity.type
_entity.pdbx_description
1 polymer ?
#
loop_
_entity_poly.entity_id
_entity_poly.type
_entity_poly.pdbx_seq_one_letter_code
_entity_poly.pdbx_strand_id
1 'polypeptide(L)'
;MSKLRITNENGRLSKEEIEKMIKDAEKYKHKDEEYNKKVSAFNALEDCIYNMKTKIKNMAYGVRLNEMEHVIADTTKWTENHQDASVDKVQAMKEYLESICM
;
A
#
# COMPACT_ATOMS: atom_id res chain seq x y z
N MET A 1 44.98 -37.21 24.67
CA MET A 1 43.83 -36.27 24.71
C MET A 1 43.13 -36.31 23.36
N SER A 2 42.01 -37.03 23.27
CA SER A 2 41.26 -37.15 22.02
C SER A 2 40.28 -35.99 21.93
N LYS A 3 40.54 -35.05 21.01
CA LYS A 3 39.70 -33.87 20.77
C LYS A 3 38.41 -34.35 20.08
N LEU A 4 37.33 -34.52 20.85
CA LEU A 4 35.99 -34.80 20.31
C LEU A 4 35.59 -33.64 19.38
N ARG A 5 35.69 -33.88 18.07
CA ARG A 5 35.12 -33.00 17.04
C ARG A 5 33.70 -33.49 16.79
N ILE A 6 32.72 -32.71 17.21
CA ILE A 6 31.32 -32.92 16.82
C ILE A 6 31.19 -32.45 15.37
N THR A 7 31.31 -33.37 14.42
CA THR A 7 30.93 -33.13 13.01
C THR A 7 29.44 -33.45 12.85
N ASN A 8 28.68 -32.47 12.40
CA ASN A 8 27.23 -32.45 12.41
C ASN A 8 26.75 -32.43 10.95
N GLU A 9 26.50 -33.60 10.37
CA GLU A 9 26.41 -33.75 8.91
C GLU A 9 25.08 -34.29 8.39
N ASN A 10 24.03 -34.47 9.21
CA ASN A 10 22.73 -34.97 8.72
C ASN A 10 21.56 -34.13 9.25
N GLY A 11 20.87 -33.43 8.33
CA GLY A 11 19.62 -32.69 8.59
C GLY A 11 19.77 -31.20 8.92
N ARG A 12 20.99 -30.64 8.84
CA ARG A 12 21.25 -29.21 9.06
C ARG A 12 21.55 -28.52 7.74
N LEU A 13 20.93 -27.36 7.55
CA LEU A 13 21.19 -26.50 6.40
C LEU A 13 22.68 -26.20 6.31
N SER A 14 23.24 -26.34 5.11
CA SER A 14 24.62 -25.94 4.82
C SER A 14 24.79 -24.43 5.02
N LYS A 15 26.04 -23.94 5.10
CA LYS A 15 26.28 -22.49 5.19
C LYS A 15 25.71 -21.74 3.99
N GLU A 16 25.81 -22.33 2.82
CA GLU A 16 25.27 -21.79 1.56
C GLU A 16 23.73 -21.76 1.59
N GLU A 17 23.09 -22.80 2.13
CA GLU A 17 21.64 -22.83 2.32
C GLU A 17 21.17 -21.77 3.33
N ILE A 18 21.92 -21.58 4.43
CA ILE A 18 21.66 -20.53 5.42
C ILE A 18 21.81 -19.14 4.77
N GLU A 19 22.87 -18.89 4.01
CA GLU A 19 23.07 -17.62 3.30
C GLU A 19 21.97 -17.35 2.28
N LYS A 20 21.52 -18.38 1.56
CA LYS A 20 20.38 -18.27 0.64
C LYS A 20 19.10 -17.93 1.39
N MET A 21 18.83 -18.59 2.51
CA MET A 21 17.66 -18.30 3.35
C MET A 21 17.66 -16.87 3.90
N ILE A 22 18.82 -16.33 4.29
CA ILE A 22 18.95 -14.94 4.74
C ILE A 22 18.63 -13.98 3.59
N LYS A 23 19.20 -14.19 2.40
CA LYS A 23 18.92 -13.35 1.22
C LYS A 23 17.45 -13.40 0.80
N ASP A 24 16.86 -14.60 0.81
CA ASP A 24 15.44 -14.76 0.50
C ASP A 24 14.57 -14.04 1.54
N ALA A 25 14.89 -14.17 2.84
CA ALA A 25 14.18 -13.45 3.90
C ALA A 25 14.25 -11.92 3.74
N GLU A 26 15.43 -11.36 3.43
CA GLU A 26 15.59 -9.93 3.15
C GLU A 26 14.78 -9.48 1.93
N LYS A 27 14.80 -10.27 0.86
CA LYS A 27 14.03 -9.99 -0.36
C LYS A 27 12.53 -10.00 -0.11
N TYR A 28 12.01 -10.97 0.64
CA TYR A 28 10.58 -11.02 0.96
C TYR A 28 10.18 -9.89 1.89
N LYS A 29 10.99 -9.58 2.91
CA LYS A 29 10.76 -8.43 3.78
C LYS A 29 10.59 -7.13 2.98
N HIS A 30 11.47 -6.86 2.01
CA HIS A 30 11.34 -5.67 1.17
C HIS A 30 10.03 -5.64 0.36
N LYS A 31 9.66 -6.78 -0.23
CA LYS A 31 8.39 -6.90 -0.98
C LYS A 31 7.18 -6.68 -0.09
N ASP A 32 7.19 -7.23 1.12
CA ASP A 32 6.12 -7.05 2.10
C ASP A 32 6.00 -5.59 2.52
N GLU A 33 7.14 -4.90 2.74
CA GLU A 33 7.16 -3.47 3.04
C GLU A 33 6.60 -2.61 1.89
N GLU A 34 6.96 -2.90 0.64
CA GLU A 34 6.42 -2.20 -0.54
C GLU A 34 4.91 -2.43 -0.71
N TYR A 35 4.46 -3.67 -0.53
CA TYR A 35 3.04 -4.02 -0.58
C TYR A 35 2.26 -3.31 0.54
N ASN A 36 2.78 -3.31 1.76
CA ASN A 36 2.16 -2.62 2.90
C ASN A 36 2.03 -1.11 2.65
N LYS A 37 3.07 -0.46 2.11
CA LYS A 37 3.02 0.96 1.74
C LYS A 37 1.92 1.23 0.72
N LYS A 38 1.81 0.37 -0.30
CA LYS A 38 0.76 0.47 -1.32
C LYS A 38 -0.62 0.35 -0.72
N VAL A 39 -0.89 -0.71 0.05
CA VAL A 39 -2.18 -0.90 0.72
C VAL A 39 -2.52 0.29 1.62
N SER A 40 -1.55 0.79 2.40
CA SER A 40 -1.77 1.96 3.25
C SER A 40 -2.14 3.21 2.46
N ALA A 41 -1.54 3.43 1.29
CA ALA A 41 -1.87 4.57 0.43
C ALA A 41 -3.29 4.47 -0.14
N PHE A 42 -3.70 3.28 -0.58
CA PHE A 42 -5.07 3.04 -1.06
C PHE A 42 -6.09 3.26 0.04
N ASN A 43 -5.86 2.70 1.23
CA ASN A 43 -6.75 2.90 2.38
C ASN A 43 -6.90 4.39 2.72
N ALA A 44 -5.80 5.15 2.69
CA ALA A 44 -5.85 6.59 2.94
C ALA A 44 -6.65 7.37 1.88
N LEU A 45 -6.59 6.96 0.61
CA LEU A 45 -7.41 7.53 -0.46
C LEU A 45 -8.90 7.18 -0.26
N GLU A 46 -9.21 5.92 0.05
CA GLU A 46 -10.57 5.45 0.31
C GLU A 46 -11.21 6.17 1.52
N ASP A 47 -10.45 6.32 2.60
CA ASP A 47 -10.86 7.10 3.78
C ASP A 47 -11.14 8.56 3.41
N CYS A 48 -10.30 9.16 2.56
CA CYS A 48 -10.52 10.52 2.07
C CYS A 48 -11.82 10.61 1.25
N ILE A 49 -12.03 9.70 0.29
CA ILE A 49 -13.26 9.62 -0.50
C ILE A 49 -14.49 9.51 0.41
N TYR A 50 -14.44 8.62 1.41
CA TYR A 50 -15.54 8.42 2.36
C TYR A 50 -15.84 9.68 3.17
N ASN A 51 -14.80 10.32 3.70
CA ASN A 51 -14.93 11.56 4.45
C ASN A 51 -15.52 12.68 3.60
N MET A 52 -15.09 12.83 2.34
CA MET A 52 -15.63 13.83 1.43
C MET A 52 -17.08 13.54 1.06
N LYS A 53 -17.43 12.27 0.74
CA LYS A 53 -18.82 11.82 0.53
C LYS A 53 -19.72 12.17 1.71
N THR A 54 -19.21 12.05 2.93
CA THR A 54 -19.97 12.39 4.14
C THR A 54 -20.14 13.89 4.31
N LYS A 55 -19.11 14.70 4.02
CA LYS A 55 -19.17 16.16 4.09
C LYS A 55 -20.18 16.76 3.10
N ILE A 56 -20.18 16.29 1.86
CA ILE A 56 -21.02 16.87 0.80
C ILE A 56 -22.52 16.61 1.02
N LYS A 57 -22.89 15.56 1.77
CA LYS A 57 -24.31 15.27 2.11
C LYS A 57 -25.01 16.41 2.85
N ASN A 58 -24.27 17.25 3.55
CA ASN A 58 -24.80 18.37 4.33
C ASN A 58 -24.58 19.74 3.64
N MET A 59 -24.02 19.76 2.43
CA MET A 59 -23.80 21.01 1.68
C MET A 59 -25.08 21.45 0.96
N ALA A 60 -25.28 22.77 0.86
CA ALA A 60 -26.33 23.32 0.04
C ALA A 60 -26.06 23.05 -1.44
N TYR A 61 -27.12 22.76 -2.20
CA TYR A 61 -27.01 22.54 -3.64
C TYR A 61 -26.42 23.76 -4.35
N GLY A 62 -25.46 23.51 -5.23
CA GLY A 62 -24.78 24.55 -6.01
C GLY A 62 -23.72 23.97 -6.94
N VAL A 63 -23.16 24.81 -7.81
CA VAL A 63 -22.17 24.41 -8.82
C VAL A 63 -20.97 23.70 -8.19
N ARG A 64 -20.49 24.19 -7.03
CA ARG A 64 -19.38 23.56 -6.29
C ARG A 64 -19.72 22.15 -5.81
N LEU A 65 -20.96 21.89 -5.39
CA LEU A 65 -21.38 20.55 -4.96
C LEU A 65 -21.33 19.57 -6.13
N ASN A 66 -21.84 19.97 -7.30
CA ASN A 66 -21.82 19.11 -8.49
C ASN A 66 -20.38 18.77 -8.93
N GLU A 67 -19.46 19.73 -8.85
CA GLU A 67 -18.05 19.52 -9.14
C GLU A 67 -17.40 18.53 -8.16
N MET A 68 -17.65 18.70 -6.85
CA MET A 68 -17.15 17.77 -5.83
C MET A 68 -17.73 16.37 -6.01
N GLU A 69 -19.04 16.24 -6.29
CA GLU A 69 -19.68 14.95 -6.58
C GLU A 69 -19.05 14.24 -7.77
N HIS A 70 -18.79 14.97 -8.86
CA HIS A 70 -18.13 14.43 -10.05
C HIS A 70 -16.72 13.94 -9.74
N VAL A 71 -15.91 14.77 -9.07
CA VAL A 71 -14.52 14.42 -8.72
C VAL A 71 -14.46 13.23 -7.76
N ILE A 72 -15.36 13.16 -6.79
CA ILE A 72 -15.48 12.02 -5.87
C ILE A 72 -15.84 10.74 -6.63
N ALA A 73 -16.78 10.83 -7.59
CA ALA A 73 -17.19 9.69 -8.41
C ALA A 73 -16.05 9.20 -9.31
N ASP A 74 -15.37 10.12 -9.99
CA ASP A 74 -14.21 9.82 -10.83
C ASP A 74 -13.08 9.19 -10.03
N THR A 75 -12.77 9.73 -8.85
CA THR A 75 -11.72 9.22 -7.98
C THR A 75 -12.08 7.83 -7.44
N THR A 76 -13.35 7.59 -7.10
CA THR A 76 -13.84 6.26 -6.70
C THR A 76 -13.60 5.26 -7.84
N LYS A 77 -14.03 5.61 -9.05
CA LYS A 77 -13.89 4.75 -10.24
C LYS A 77 -12.42 4.53 -10.61
N TRP A 78 -11.58 5.54 -10.46
CA TRP A 78 -10.15 5.40 -10.70
C TRP A 78 -9.52 4.39 -9.74
N THR A 79 -9.87 4.48 -8.45
CA THR A 79 -9.37 3.59 -7.39
C THR A 79 -9.74 2.12 -7.66
N GLU A 80 -10.98 1.87 -8.10
CA GLU A 80 -11.46 0.53 -8.46
C GLU A 80 -10.70 -0.07 -9.67
N ASN A 81 -10.34 0.77 -10.66
CA ASN A 81 -9.71 0.32 -11.89
C ASN A 81 -8.18 0.28 -11.86
N HIS A 82 -7.54 0.85 -10.82
CA HIS A 82 -6.10 1.01 -10.75
C HIS A 82 -5.51 0.43 -9.45
N GLN A 83 -6.00 -0.72 -8.97
CA GLN A 83 -5.48 -1.39 -7.76
C GLN A 83 -3.98 -1.75 -7.86
N ASP A 84 -3.44 -1.77 -9.08
CA ASP A 84 -2.03 -2.01 -9.34
C ASP A 84 -1.16 -0.72 -9.36
N ALA A 85 -1.75 0.47 -9.22
CA ALA A 85 -1.03 1.75 -9.27
C ALA A 85 0.09 1.86 -8.22
N SER A 86 1.12 2.67 -8.54
CA SER A 86 2.19 2.99 -7.61
C SER A 86 1.70 3.90 -6.50
N VAL A 87 2.38 3.86 -5.34
CA VAL A 87 2.11 4.72 -4.19
C VAL A 87 2.04 6.20 -4.59
N ASP A 88 2.97 6.66 -5.42
CA ASP A 88 3.02 8.06 -5.87
C ASP A 88 1.77 8.48 -6.65
N LYS A 89 1.22 7.59 -7.49
CA LYS A 89 0.00 7.88 -8.25
C LYS A 89 -1.23 7.94 -7.34
N VAL A 90 -1.30 7.03 -6.37
CA VAL A 90 -2.39 7.02 -5.38
C VAL A 90 -2.34 8.28 -4.52
N GLN A 91 -1.14 8.69 -4.11
CA GLN A 91 -0.92 9.91 -3.34
C GLN A 91 -1.27 11.17 -4.14
N ALA A 92 -0.86 11.24 -5.41
CA ALA A 92 -1.23 12.35 -6.30
C ALA A 92 -2.74 12.43 -6.52
N MET A 93 -3.42 11.28 -6.64
CA MET A 93 -4.88 11.24 -6.77
C MET A 93 -5.57 11.71 -5.49
N LYS A 94 -5.03 11.35 -4.32
CA LYS A 94 -5.50 11.86 -3.02
C LYS A 94 -5.37 13.38 -2.95
N GLU A 95 -4.22 13.93 -3.32
CA GLU A 95 -3.97 15.38 -3.31
C GLU A 95 -4.89 16.12 -4.29
N TYR A 96 -5.14 15.54 -5.47
CA TYR A 96 -6.09 16.10 -6.43
C TYR A 96 -7.51 16.17 -5.84
N LEU A 97 -8.01 15.08 -5.26
CA LEU A 97 -9.32 15.05 -4.59
C LEU A 97 -9.39 16.11 -3.47
N GLU A 98 -8.33 16.19 -2.65
CA GLU A 98 -8.21 17.14 -1.55
C GLU A 98 -8.21 18.59 -2.02
N SER A 99 -7.54 18.91 -3.13
CA SER A 99 -7.46 20.27 -3.67
C SER A 99 -8.80 20.83 -4.15
N ILE A 100 -9.73 19.96 -4.56
CA ILE A 100 -11.05 20.36 -5.04
C ILE A 100 -12.08 20.33 -3.89
N CYS A 101 -11.93 19.35 -2.98
CA CYS A 101 -12.92 19.11 -1.94
C CYS A 101 -12.69 19.86 -0.61
N MET A 102 -11.49 20.38 -0.35
CA MET A 102 -11.24 21.29 0.77
C MET A 102 -11.53 22.73 0.36
#